data_AF-A0A3S3QW92-F1
#
_entry.id   AF-A0A3S3QW92-F1
#
_cell.length_a   1.000
_cell.length_b   1.000
_cell.length_c   1.000
_cell.angle_alpha   90.00
_cell.angle_beta   90.00
_cell.angle_gamma   90.00
#
_symmetry.space_group_name_H-M   'P 1'
#
loop_
_entity.id
_entity.type
_entity.pdbx_description
1 polymer ?
#
loop_
_entity_poly.entity_id
_entity_poly.type
_entity_poly.pdbx_seq_one_letter_code
_entity_poly.pdbx_strand_id
1 'polypeptide(L)'
;SLIFWKNRPLGLLAMAIINKPLKKLPIAAKHHRIDALGAALLIAATALLLLALNWGGSAYPWLSREILGLLASSAVIWGAFALRLMRADEPLISLEVLSNPIVLAGTLSLFLLQAANIGLAVYLPVYLQSIVGLSASESGIALLGLMLGTVAGATFSGRTIPRFVHYKRIAMIGVSFAIVCLGALSFVAGHASLLVVEILTTCVGL
;
A
#
# COMPACT_ATOMS: atom_id res chain seq x y z
N SER A 1 -17.39 -10.48 -13.15
CA SER A 1 -17.48 -9.39 -14.14
C SER A 1 -18.52 -8.29 -13.87
N LEU A 2 -19.45 -8.42 -12.92
CA LEU A 2 -20.39 -7.35 -12.52
C LEU A 2 -19.75 -6.16 -11.77
N ILE A 3 -18.60 -6.38 -11.14
CA ILE A 3 -17.88 -5.38 -10.33
C ILE A 3 -17.36 -4.22 -11.22
N PHE A 4 -16.90 -4.53 -12.44
CA PHE A 4 -16.41 -3.53 -13.40
C PHE A 4 -17.52 -2.59 -13.90
N TRP A 5 -18.73 -3.11 -14.10
CA TRP A 5 -19.87 -2.31 -14.55
C TRP A 5 -20.42 -1.40 -13.46
N LYS A 6 -20.30 -1.78 -12.18
CA LYS A 6 -20.66 -0.91 -11.04
C LYS A 6 -19.68 0.26 -10.84
N ASN A 7 -18.38 0.07 -11.10
CA ASN A 7 -17.39 1.14 -10.93
C ASN A 7 -17.45 2.22 -12.02
N ARG A 8 -17.86 1.89 -13.26
CA ARG A 8 -18.01 2.88 -14.34
C ARG A 8 -18.94 4.07 -14.02
N PRO A 9 -20.21 3.87 -13.60
CA PRO A 9 -21.11 4.98 -13.28
C PRO A 9 -20.60 5.78 -12.09
N LEU A 10 -19.97 5.13 -11.10
CA LEU A 10 -19.36 5.82 -9.96
C LEU A 10 -18.19 6.72 -10.41
N GLY A 11 -17.34 6.24 -11.32
CA GLY A 11 -16.24 7.00 -11.89
C GLY A 11 -16.71 8.21 -12.70
N LEU A 12 -17.77 8.06 -13.50
CA LEU A 12 -18.38 9.17 -14.24
C LEU A 12 -18.98 10.23 -13.31
N LEU A 13 -19.67 9.80 -12.24
CA LEU A 13 -20.19 10.69 -11.19
C LEU A 13 -19.08 11.46 -10.49
N ALA A 14 -18.00 10.79 -10.10
CA ALA A 14 -16.84 11.45 -9.50
C ALA A 14 -16.22 12.48 -10.45
N MET A 15 -16.03 12.14 -11.73
CA MET A 15 -15.54 13.11 -12.74
C MET A 15 -16.46 14.33 -12.84
N ALA A 16 -17.78 14.13 -12.88
CA ALA A 16 -18.75 15.22 -12.94
C ALA A 16 -18.66 16.15 -11.71
N ILE A 17 -18.48 15.59 -10.52
CA ILE A 17 -18.35 16.35 -9.26
C ILE A 17 -17.05 17.16 -9.22
N ILE A 18 -15.93 16.57 -9.62
CA ILE A 18 -14.60 17.19 -9.48
C ILE A 18 -14.29 18.17 -10.63
N ASN A 19 -15.00 18.07 -11.78
CA ASN A 19 -14.83 18.96 -12.94
C ASN A 19 -15.04 20.45 -12.61
N LYS A 20 -16.03 20.79 -11.77
CA LYS A 20 -16.30 22.18 -11.37
C LYS A 20 -15.19 22.83 -10.51
N PRO A 21 -14.69 22.18 -9.43
CA PRO A 21 -13.59 22.72 -8.64
C PRO A 21 -12.23 22.71 -9.37
N LEU A 22 -11.96 21.71 -10.24
CA LEU A 22 -10.71 21.65 -11.03
C LEU A 22 -10.53 22.86 -11.96
N LYS A 23 -11.61 23.36 -12.57
CA LYS A 23 -11.57 24.54 -13.46
C LYS A 23 -11.17 25.85 -12.76
N LYS A 24 -11.16 25.88 -11.42
CA LYS A 24 -10.81 27.07 -10.63
C LYS A 24 -9.36 27.08 -10.18
N LEU A 25 -8.58 26.03 -10.49
CA LEU A 25 -7.19 25.97 -10.08
C LEU A 25 -6.35 26.88 -10.99
N PRO A 26 -5.56 27.81 -10.41
CA PRO A 26 -4.63 28.62 -11.19
C PRO A 26 -3.59 27.68 -11.81
N ILE A 27 -3.56 27.63 -13.14
CA ILE A 27 -2.58 26.86 -13.90
C ILE A 27 -1.24 27.61 -13.74
N ALA A 28 -0.46 27.23 -12.74
CA ALA A 28 0.93 27.64 -12.64
C ALA A 28 1.68 26.90 -13.76
N ALA A 29 1.69 27.49 -14.95
CA ALA A 29 2.43 26.99 -16.10
C ALA A 29 3.94 27.16 -15.87
N LYS A 30 4.52 26.31 -15.02
CA LYS A 30 5.95 26.01 -15.10
C LYS A 30 6.12 24.89 -16.12
N HIS A 31 6.80 25.20 -17.22
CA HIS A 31 7.34 24.21 -18.14
C HIS A 31 8.33 23.33 -17.38
N HIS A 32 7.88 22.19 -16.88
CA HIS A 32 8.76 21.11 -16.43
C HIS A 32 8.89 20.12 -17.59
N ARG A 33 10.12 19.77 -17.93
CA ARG A 33 10.41 18.69 -18.86
C ARG A 33 10.24 17.38 -18.10
N ILE A 34 9.16 16.67 -18.40
CA ILE A 34 8.90 15.35 -17.81
C ILE A 34 10.01 14.40 -18.26
N ASP A 35 10.74 13.80 -17.32
CA ASP A 35 11.72 12.74 -17.61
C ASP A 35 11.02 11.44 -17.99
N ALA A 36 10.49 11.40 -19.22
CA ALA A 36 9.77 10.25 -19.76
C ALA A 36 10.65 8.99 -19.84
N LEU A 37 11.96 9.17 -20.06
CA LEU A 37 12.92 8.06 -20.08
C LEU A 37 13.10 7.49 -18.67
N GLY A 38 13.28 8.35 -17.65
CA GLY A 38 13.31 7.91 -16.26
C GLY A 38 12.02 7.19 -15.85
N ALA A 39 10.86 7.70 -16.26
CA ALA A 39 9.57 7.04 -16.03
C ALA A 39 9.51 5.64 -16.69
N ALA A 40 9.94 5.52 -17.94
CA ALA A 40 9.94 4.25 -18.66
C ALA A 40 10.88 3.22 -18.01
N LEU A 41 12.07 3.65 -17.60
CA LEU A 41 13.02 2.78 -16.88
C LEU A 41 12.44 2.31 -15.54
N LEU A 42 11.83 3.20 -14.77
CA LEU A 42 11.19 2.87 -13.49
C LEU A 42 10.06 1.84 -13.68
N ILE A 43 9.19 2.07 -14.67
CA ILE A 43 8.09 1.15 -15.00
C ILE A 43 8.64 -0.22 -15.43
N ALA A 44 9.63 -0.25 -16.32
CA ALA A 44 10.21 -1.49 -16.80
C ALA A 44 10.89 -2.28 -15.68
N ALA A 45 11.70 -1.62 -14.85
CA ALA A 45 12.40 -2.26 -13.73
C ALA A 45 11.41 -2.84 -12.70
N THR A 46 10.41 -2.04 -12.31
CA THR A 46 9.37 -2.48 -11.36
C THR A 46 8.51 -3.61 -11.93
N ALA A 47 8.12 -3.54 -13.20
CA ALA A 47 7.35 -4.60 -13.85
C ALA A 47 8.11 -5.94 -13.89
N LEU A 48 9.40 -5.93 -14.26
CA LEU A 48 10.23 -7.14 -14.26
C LEU A 48 10.42 -7.72 -12.86
N LEU A 49 10.63 -6.86 -11.86
CA LEU A 49 10.76 -7.29 -10.47
C LEU A 49 9.47 -7.95 -9.97
N LEU A 50 8.32 -7.30 -10.19
CA LEU A 50 7.03 -7.83 -9.78
C LEU A 50 6.69 -9.13 -10.51
N LEU A 51 7.03 -9.23 -11.79
CA LEU A 51 6.83 -10.46 -12.56
C LEU A 51 7.66 -11.61 -12.00
N ALA A 52 8.94 -11.37 -11.67
CA ALA A 52 9.80 -12.38 -11.04
C ALA A 52 9.25 -12.84 -9.68
N LEU A 53 8.78 -11.91 -8.85
CA LEU A 53 8.18 -12.23 -7.54
C LEU A 53 6.84 -12.95 -7.66
N ASN A 54 6.05 -12.63 -8.69
CA ASN A 54 4.74 -13.25 -8.90
C ASN A 54 4.87 -14.69 -9.44
N TRP A 55 5.79 -14.92 -10.39
CA TRP A 55 6.00 -16.24 -10.98
C TRP A 55 6.92 -17.13 -10.13
N GLY A 56 7.74 -16.51 -9.28
CA GLY A 56 8.60 -17.15 -8.29
C GLY A 56 7.85 -18.11 -7.38
N GLY A 57 8.11 -19.41 -7.52
CA GLY A 57 7.53 -20.45 -6.67
C GLY A 57 6.07 -20.83 -6.99
N SER A 58 5.40 -20.11 -7.88
CA SER A 58 4.06 -20.47 -8.37
C SER A 58 4.11 -21.12 -9.75
N ALA A 59 4.66 -20.40 -10.74
CA ALA A 59 4.72 -20.87 -12.13
C ALA A 59 6.09 -21.49 -12.47
N TYR A 60 7.17 -20.92 -11.92
CA TYR A 60 8.53 -21.41 -12.11
C TYR A 60 9.26 -21.55 -10.78
N PRO A 61 10.16 -22.55 -10.61
CA PRO A 61 11.00 -22.65 -9.41
C PRO A 61 11.90 -21.42 -9.27
N TRP A 62 12.14 -20.96 -8.03
CA TRP A 62 12.96 -19.78 -7.75
C TRP A 62 14.36 -19.77 -8.41
N LEU A 63 14.96 -20.95 -8.55
CA LEU A 63 16.29 -21.13 -9.16
C LEU A 63 16.26 -21.39 -10.68
N SER A 64 15.10 -21.22 -11.32
CA SER A 64 14.96 -21.36 -12.77
C SER A 64 15.69 -20.24 -13.52
N ARG A 65 16.11 -20.53 -14.76
CA ARG A 65 16.83 -19.58 -15.61
C ARG A 65 15.97 -18.36 -15.93
N GLU A 66 14.66 -18.57 -16.03
CA GLU A 66 13.65 -17.56 -16.30
C GLU A 66 13.57 -16.53 -15.17
N ILE A 67 13.44 -16.98 -13.91
CA ILE A 67 13.35 -16.08 -12.75
C ILE A 67 14.69 -15.37 -12.50
N LEU A 68 15.81 -16.08 -12.59
CA LEU A 68 17.12 -15.46 -12.47
C LEU A 68 17.37 -14.44 -13.58
N GLY A 69 16.93 -14.72 -14.81
CA GLY A 69 16.98 -13.80 -15.94
C GLY A 69 16.13 -12.55 -15.72
N LEU A 70 14.92 -12.69 -15.19
CA LEU A 70 14.05 -11.57 -14.85
C LEU A 70 14.64 -10.71 -13.71
N LEU A 71 15.17 -11.34 -12.66
CA LEU A 71 15.81 -10.64 -11.55
C LEU A 71 17.08 -9.90 -12.00
N ALA A 72 17.93 -10.55 -12.80
CA ALA A 72 19.13 -9.92 -13.34
C ALA A 72 18.78 -8.75 -14.26
N SER A 73 17.80 -8.92 -15.15
CA SER A 73 17.33 -7.86 -16.05
C SER A 73 16.76 -6.68 -15.25
N SER A 74 15.95 -6.97 -14.23
CA SER A 74 15.41 -5.95 -13.32
C SER A 74 16.54 -5.17 -12.62
N ALA A 75 17.55 -5.86 -12.09
CA ALA A 75 18.70 -5.22 -11.43
C ALA A 75 19.48 -4.30 -12.38
N VAL A 76 19.70 -4.74 -13.64
CA VAL A 76 20.38 -3.94 -14.66
C VAL A 76 19.58 -2.67 -14.98
N ILE A 77 18.26 -2.77 -15.18
CA ILE A 77 17.42 -1.60 -15.50
C ILE A 77 17.32 -0.67 -14.29
N TRP A 78 17.26 -1.19 -13.06
CA TRP A 78 17.36 -0.38 -11.83
C TRP A 78 18.68 0.40 -11.75
N GLY A 79 19.80 -0.24 -12.12
CA GLY A 79 21.10 0.43 -12.24
C GLY A 79 21.07 1.55 -13.29
N ALA A 80 20.50 1.28 -14.46
CA ALA A 80 20.33 2.29 -15.51
C ALA A 80 19.43 3.46 -15.06
N PHE A 81 18.37 3.18 -14.31
CA PHE A 81 17.50 4.19 -13.72
C PHE A 81 18.26 5.06 -12.71
N ALA A 82 19.05 4.45 -11.81
CA ALA A 82 19.86 5.19 -10.86
C ALA A 82 20.88 6.12 -11.55
N LEU A 83 21.56 5.63 -12.60
CA LEU A 83 22.48 6.44 -13.40
C LEU A 83 21.76 7.59 -14.13
N ARG A 84 20.55 7.35 -14.65
CA ARG A 84 19.72 8.39 -15.26
C ARG A 84 19.32 9.44 -14.22
N LEU A 85 18.93 9.01 -13.02
CA LEU A 85 18.52 9.90 -11.93
C LEU A 85 19.66 10.83 -11.49
N MET A 86 20.91 10.36 -11.53
CA MET A 86 22.09 11.16 -11.22
C MET A 86 22.51 12.13 -12.33
N ARG A 87 22.07 11.91 -13.58
CA ARG A 87 22.51 12.67 -14.76
C ARG A 87 21.44 13.57 -15.37
N ALA A 88 20.17 13.38 -15.02
CA ALA A 88 19.07 14.16 -15.60
C ALA A 88 19.03 15.59 -15.03
N ASP A 89 18.88 16.58 -15.90
CA ASP A 89 18.78 18.01 -15.51
C ASP A 89 17.49 18.30 -14.72
N GLU A 90 16.39 17.61 -15.04
CA GLU A 90 15.12 17.64 -14.31
C GLU A 90 14.70 16.20 -13.99
N PRO A 91 15.25 15.59 -12.92
CA PRO A 91 14.95 14.21 -12.57
C PRO A 91 13.50 14.05 -12.11
N LEU A 92 12.87 12.92 -12.46
CA LEU A 92 11.49 12.60 -12.07
C LEU A 92 11.31 12.59 -10.55
N ILE A 93 12.35 12.16 -9.82
CA ILE A 93 12.43 12.24 -8.36
C ILE A 93 13.70 13.01 -8.03
N SER A 94 13.57 14.19 -7.40
CA SER A 94 14.74 14.92 -6.94
C SER A 94 15.52 14.09 -5.92
N LEU A 95 16.82 13.91 -6.16
CA LEU A 95 17.72 13.21 -5.25
C LEU A 95 17.74 13.85 -3.85
N GLU A 96 17.53 15.16 -3.76
CA GLU A 96 17.42 15.88 -2.50
C GLU A 96 16.24 15.36 -1.65
N VAL A 97 15.10 15.07 -2.30
CA VAL A 97 13.91 14.52 -1.64
C VAL A 97 14.19 13.09 -1.17
N LEU A 98 14.85 12.26 -1.99
CA LEU A 98 15.22 10.89 -1.62
C LEU A 98 16.26 10.84 -0.49
N SER A 99 17.20 11.78 -0.47
CA SER A 99 18.21 11.89 0.59
C SER A 99 17.66 12.42 1.92
N ASN A 100 16.46 12.98 1.92
CA ASN A 100 15.85 13.49 3.13
C ASN A 100 15.49 12.32 4.06
N PRO A 101 16.07 12.25 5.28
CA PRO A 101 15.84 11.14 6.20
C PRO A 101 14.36 10.99 6.59
N ILE A 102 13.58 12.07 6.56
CA ILE A 102 12.14 12.04 6.81
C ILE A 102 11.40 11.30 5.70
N VAL A 103 11.77 11.55 4.44
CA VAL A 103 11.18 10.88 3.28
C VAL A 103 11.58 9.41 3.28
N LEU A 104 12.86 9.10 3.48
CA LEU A 104 13.34 7.73 3.54
C LEU A 104 12.65 6.93 4.66
N ALA A 105 12.60 7.47 5.87
CA ALA A 105 11.91 6.83 6.99
C ALA A 105 10.41 6.69 6.74
N GLY A 106 9.78 7.69 6.11
CA GLY A 106 8.35 7.66 5.75
C GLY A 106 8.05 6.58 4.70
N THR A 107 8.86 6.49 3.65
CA THR A 107 8.73 5.47 2.60
C THR A 107 8.96 4.07 3.15
N LEU A 108 9.99 3.86 3.97
CA LEU A 108 10.23 2.57 4.63
C LEU A 108 9.08 2.18 5.57
N SER A 109 8.57 3.13 6.35
CA SER A 109 7.43 2.88 7.24
C SER A 109 6.18 2.51 6.46
N LEU A 110 5.90 3.21 5.35
CA LEU A 110 4.77 2.90 4.47
C LEU A 110 4.92 1.52 3.80
N PHE A 111 6.14 1.18 3.36
CA PHE A 111 6.45 -0.14 2.82
C PHE A 111 6.18 -1.25 3.83
N LEU A 112 6.68 -1.12 5.07
CA LEU A 112 6.47 -2.10 6.13
C LEU A 112 5.00 -2.21 6.52
N LEU A 113 4.29 -1.08 6.62
CA LEU A 113 2.86 -1.04 6.91
C LEU A 113 2.06 -1.76 5.83
N GLN A 114 2.37 -1.52 4.55
CA GLN A 114 1.71 -2.20 3.43
C GLN A 114 2.05 -3.69 3.39
N ALA A 115 3.29 -4.08 3.68
CA ALA A 115 3.67 -5.49 3.78
C ALA A 115 2.88 -6.21 4.88
N ALA A 116 2.76 -5.59 6.07
CA ALA A 116 1.95 -6.10 7.16
C ALA A 116 0.45 -6.17 6.79
N ASN A 117 -0.07 -5.13 6.13
CA ASN A 117 -1.47 -5.08 5.70
C ASN A 117 -1.81 -6.18 4.67
N ILE A 118 -0.93 -6.43 3.70
CA ILE A 118 -1.09 -7.53 2.74
C ILE A 118 -1.03 -8.88 3.47
N GLY A 119 -0.08 -9.06 4.39
CA GLY A 119 0.03 -10.27 5.20
C GLY A 119 -1.25 -10.54 6.00
N LEU A 120 -1.79 -9.50 6.65
CA LEU A 120 -3.04 -9.61 7.40
C LEU A 120 -4.23 -9.91 6.50
N ALA A 121 -4.34 -9.24 5.34
CA ALA A 121 -5.43 -9.45 4.39
C ALA A 121 -5.48 -10.89 3.84
N VAL A 122 -4.35 -11.58 3.75
CA VAL A 122 -4.27 -12.98 3.31
C VAL A 122 -4.43 -13.96 4.47
N TYR A 123 -3.74 -13.70 5.59
CA TYR A 123 -3.71 -14.62 6.72
C TYR A 123 -5.02 -14.62 7.52
N LEU A 124 -5.64 -13.45 7.72
CA LEU A 124 -6.83 -13.33 8.57
C LEU A 124 -8.03 -14.16 8.06
N PRO A 125 -8.38 -14.15 6.76
CA PRO A 125 -9.43 -15.03 6.24
C PRO A 125 -9.10 -16.51 6.44
N VAL A 126 -7.84 -16.91 6.21
CA VAL A 126 -7.39 -18.30 6.39
C VAL A 126 -7.49 -18.72 7.85
N TYR A 127 -7.07 -17.85 8.78
CA TYR A 127 -7.20 -18.07 10.22
C TYR A 127 -8.67 -18.25 10.65
N LEU A 128 -9.54 -17.34 10.19
CA LEU A 128 -10.98 -17.38 10.51
C LEU A 128 -11.67 -18.63 9.94
N GLN A 129 -11.29 -19.08 8.74
CA GLN A 129 -11.89 -20.25 8.10
C GLN A 129 -11.31 -21.56 8.64
N SER A 130 -9.99 -21.67 8.79
CA SER A 130 -9.32 -22.93 9.12
C SER A 130 -9.24 -23.22 10.62
N ILE A 131 -9.13 -22.21 11.48
CA ILE A 131 -8.96 -22.38 12.93
C ILE A 131 -10.26 -22.11 13.67
N VAL A 132 -10.93 -20.99 13.35
CA VAL A 132 -12.21 -20.63 13.99
C VAL A 132 -13.39 -21.41 13.39
N GLY A 133 -13.22 -21.99 12.19
CA GLY A 133 -14.22 -22.84 11.55
C GLY A 133 -15.38 -22.08 10.90
N LEU A 134 -15.21 -20.78 10.64
CA LEU A 134 -16.25 -19.97 10.01
C LEU A 134 -16.42 -20.31 8.54
N SER A 135 -17.65 -20.17 8.04
CA SER A 135 -17.91 -20.25 6.61
C SER A 135 -17.26 -19.09 5.85
N ALA A 136 -17.08 -19.24 4.53
CA ALA A 136 -16.55 -18.18 3.68
C ALA A 136 -17.39 -16.88 3.79
N SER A 137 -18.71 -17.00 3.93
CA SER A 137 -19.62 -15.87 4.10
C SER A 137 -19.42 -15.15 5.44
N GLU A 138 -19.29 -15.89 6.54
CA GLU A 138 -19.10 -15.31 7.87
C GLU A 138 -17.71 -14.67 8.01
N SER A 139 -16.66 -15.30 7.46
CA SER A 139 -15.32 -14.69 7.44
C SER A 139 -15.30 -13.40 6.62
N GLY A 140 -16.06 -13.33 5.52
CA GLY A 140 -16.22 -12.10 4.73
C GLY A 140 -16.90 -10.98 5.51
N ILE A 141 -17.88 -11.32 6.36
CA ILE A 141 -18.55 -10.34 7.25
C ILE A 141 -17.58 -9.84 8.32
N ALA A 142 -16.78 -10.72 8.93
CA ALA A 142 -15.78 -10.33 9.92
C ALA A 142 -14.72 -9.37 9.35
N LEU A 143 -14.35 -9.52 8.07
CA LEU A 143 -13.46 -8.59 7.37
C LEU A 143 -14.06 -7.18 7.19
N LEU A 144 -15.39 -7.03 7.27
CA LEU A 144 -16.02 -5.70 7.27
C LEU A 144 -15.59 -4.90 8.50
N GLY A 145 -15.41 -5.54 9.66
CA GLY A 145 -14.93 -4.88 10.88
C GLY A 145 -13.56 -4.23 10.67
N LEU A 146 -12.61 -4.98 10.12
CA LEU A 146 -11.30 -4.46 9.72
C LEU A 146 -11.43 -3.27 8.76
N MET A 147 -12.27 -3.38 7.73
CA MET A 147 -12.50 -2.28 6.78
C MET A 147 -13.10 -1.04 7.46
N LEU A 148 -14.08 -1.21 8.34
CA LEU A 148 -14.66 -0.11 9.11
C LEU A 148 -13.62 0.56 10.01
N GLY A 149 -12.75 -0.22 10.66
CA GLY A 149 -11.59 0.26 11.39
C GLY A 149 -10.70 1.14 10.53
N THR A 150 -10.29 0.66 9.35
CA THR A 150 -9.44 1.41 8.41
C THR A 150 -10.07 2.72 7.93
N VAL A 151 -11.38 2.72 7.66
CA VAL A 151 -12.10 3.93 7.25
C VAL A 151 -12.19 4.93 8.41
N ALA A 152 -12.48 4.45 9.62
CA ALA A 152 -12.54 5.28 10.82
C ALA A 152 -11.16 5.88 11.15
N GLY A 153 -10.11 5.06 11.13
CA GLY A 153 -8.71 5.47 11.34
C GLY A 153 -8.24 6.48 10.30
N ALA A 154 -8.47 6.21 9.01
CA ALA A 154 -8.14 7.15 7.93
C ALA A 154 -8.89 8.49 8.08
N THR A 155 -10.17 8.44 8.44
CA THR A 155 -10.98 9.65 8.66
C THR A 155 -10.51 10.45 9.87
N PHE A 156 -10.21 9.76 10.98
CA PHE A 156 -9.70 10.38 12.20
C PHE A 156 -8.33 11.01 11.97
N SER A 157 -7.40 10.25 11.38
CA SER A 157 -6.06 10.73 11.01
C SER A 157 -6.13 11.92 10.05
N GLY A 158 -6.93 11.84 8.99
CA GLY A 158 -7.08 12.92 8.01
C GLY A 158 -7.64 14.23 8.58
N ARG A 159 -8.53 14.16 9.58
CA ARG A 159 -9.05 15.35 10.29
C ARG A 159 -8.09 15.90 11.35
N THR A 160 -7.25 15.03 11.90
CA THR A 160 -6.38 15.35 13.03
C THR A 160 -5.04 15.90 12.56
N ILE A 161 -4.46 15.38 11.47
CA ILE A 161 -3.18 15.83 10.89
C ILE A 161 -3.12 17.36 10.69
N PRO A 162 -4.14 18.05 10.13
CA PRO A 162 -4.08 19.50 9.93
C PRO A 162 -4.09 20.32 11.22
N ARG A 163 -4.51 19.72 12.35
CA ARG A 163 -4.68 20.40 13.64
C ARG A 163 -3.44 20.30 14.53
N PHE A 164 -2.50 19.41 14.23
CA PHE A 164 -1.32 19.17 15.05
C PHE A 164 -0.05 19.68 14.39
N VAL A 165 0.77 20.39 15.17
CA VAL A 165 2.09 20.90 14.75
C VAL A 165 3.08 19.76 14.45
N HIS A 166 2.94 18.62 15.16
CA HIS A 166 3.84 17.46 15.05
C HIS A 166 3.12 16.23 14.49
N TYR A 167 2.79 16.24 13.20
CA TYR A 167 2.05 15.16 12.51
C TYR A 167 2.65 13.76 12.71
N LYS A 168 3.98 13.65 12.87
CA LYS A 168 4.70 12.39 13.15
C LYS A 168 4.15 11.65 14.38
N ARG A 169 3.71 12.36 15.42
CA ARG A 169 3.20 11.73 16.65
C ARG A 169 1.93 10.92 16.39
N ILE A 170 1.04 11.42 15.54
CA ILE A 170 -0.22 10.74 15.19
C ILE A 170 0.09 9.40 14.50
N ALA A 171 0.99 9.42 13.52
CA ALA A 171 1.41 8.20 12.81
C ALA A 171 2.09 7.18 13.75
N MET A 172 2.97 7.64 14.65
CA MET A 172 3.64 6.77 15.62
C MET A 172 2.65 6.12 16.59
N ILE A 173 1.64 6.88 17.07
CA ILE A 173 0.60 6.36 17.96
C ILE A 173 -0.23 5.30 17.25
N GLY A 174 -0.67 5.57 16.01
CA GLY A 174 -1.44 4.60 15.22
C GLY A 174 -0.67 3.30 14.95
N VAL A 175 0.60 3.40 14.52
CA VAL A 175 1.43 2.21 14.28
C VAL A 175 1.68 1.44 15.58
N SER A 176 1.95 2.12 16.69
CA SER A 176 2.14 1.47 17.99
C SER A 176 0.87 0.76 18.46
N PHE A 177 -0.29 1.40 18.26
CA PHE A 177 -1.59 0.81 18.59
C PHE A 177 -1.88 -0.44 17.74
N ALA A 178 -1.66 -0.36 16.43
CA ALA A 178 -1.80 -1.50 15.53
C ALA A 178 -0.89 -2.67 15.94
N ILE A 179 0.37 -2.41 16.31
CA ILE A 179 1.30 -3.45 16.80
C ILE A 179 0.78 -4.09 18.08
N VAL A 180 0.26 -3.31 19.03
CA VAL A 180 -0.31 -3.85 20.28
C VAL A 180 -1.54 -4.71 19.99
N CYS A 181 -2.44 -4.27 19.10
CA CYS A 181 -3.63 -5.05 18.74
C CYS A 181 -3.27 -6.35 18.00
N LEU A 182 -2.29 -6.31 17.08
CA LEU A 182 -1.76 -7.51 16.41
C LEU A 182 -1.07 -8.45 17.39
N GLY A 183 -0.29 -7.92 18.34
CA GLY A 183 0.35 -8.70 19.39
C GLY A 183 -0.70 -9.39 20.28
N ALA A 184 -1.71 -8.65 20.74
CA ALA A 184 -2.81 -9.19 21.52
C ALA A 184 -3.58 -10.28 20.74
N LEU A 185 -3.82 -10.06 19.45
CA LEU A 185 -4.45 -11.06 18.58
C LEU A 185 -3.61 -12.34 18.51
N SER A 186 -2.29 -12.24 18.41
CA SER A 186 -1.38 -13.39 18.39
C SER A 186 -1.43 -14.22 19.67
N PHE A 187 -1.60 -13.59 20.85
CA PHE A 187 -1.71 -14.31 22.12
C PHE A 187 -3.10 -14.92 22.32
N VAL A 188 -4.13 -14.25 21.83
CA VAL A 188 -5.53 -14.65 22.01
C VAL A 188 -5.96 -15.70 20.97
N ALA A 189 -5.24 -15.81 19.85
CA ALA A 189 -5.54 -16.73 18.74
C ALA A 189 -5.73 -18.21 19.15
N GLY A 190 -5.17 -18.66 20.28
CA GLY A 190 -5.36 -20.03 20.76
C GLY A 190 -6.67 -20.27 21.52
N HIS A 191 -7.28 -19.24 22.12
CA HIS A 191 -8.33 -19.37 23.15
C HIS A 191 -9.50 -18.35 23.00
N ALA A 192 -9.55 -17.60 21.90
CA ALA A 192 -10.45 -16.46 21.74
C ALA A 192 -11.91 -16.83 21.47
N SER A 193 -12.84 -16.04 22.01
CA SER A 193 -14.19 -15.91 21.46
C SER A 193 -14.16 -15.05 20.18
N LEU A 194 -15.05 -15.36 19.24
CA LEU A 194 -15.22 -14.65 17.96
C LEU A 194 -15.25 -13.11 18.11
N LEU A 195 -15.92 -12.65 19.16
CA LEU A 195 -16.15 -11.24 19.46
C LEU A 195 -14.83 -10.50 19.79
N VAL A 196 -13.90 -11.16 20.48
CA VAL A 196 -12.58 -10.58 20.79
C VAL A 196 -11.72 -10.45 19.54
N VAL A 197 -11.81 -11.43 18.62
CA VAL A 197 -11.11 -11.39 17.33
C VAL A 197 -11.65 -10.26 16.45
N GLU A 198 -12.98 -10.08 16.38
CA GLU A 198 -13.58 -8.98 15.61
C GLU A 198 -13.25 -7.59 16.17
N ILE A 199 -13.25 -7.43 17.50
CA ILE A 199 -12.87 -6.15 18.12
C ILE A 199 -11.40 -5.84 17.84
N LEU A 200 -10.50 -6.80 18.06
CA LEU A 200 -9.07 -6.60 17.85
C LEU A 200 -8.75 -6.32 16.38
N THR A 201 -9.38 -7.01 15.44
CA THR A 201 -9.18 -6.76 14.00
C THR A 201 -9.73 -5.40 13.58
N THR A 202 -10.86 -4.96 14.12
CA THR A 202 -11.37 -3.59 13.90
C THR A 202 -10.41 -2.56 14.48
N CYS A 203 -9.85 -2.80 15.66
CA CYS A 203 -8.86 -1.92 16.28
C CYS A 203 -7.53 -1.88 15.52
N VAL A 204 -7.08 -2.96 14.88
CA VAL A 204 -5.89 -2.94 14.01
C VAL A 204 -6.08 -1.97 12.83
N GLY A 205 -7.31 -1.78 12.36
CA GLY A 205 -7.60 -0.84 11.27
C GLY A 205 -7.57 0.64 11.69
N LEU A 206 -7.74 0.96 12.97
CA LEU A 206 -7.84 2.34 13.49
C LEU A 206 -6.49 3.07 13.54
#